data_AF-A0A915M2F5-F1
#
_entry.id   AF-A0A915M2F5-F1
#
_cell.length_a   1.000
_cell.length_b   1.000
_cell.length_c   1.000
_cell.angle_alpha   90.00
_cell.angle_beta   90.00
_cell.angle_gamma   90.00
#
_symmetry.space_group_name_H-M   'P 1'
#
loop_
_entity.id
_entity.type
_entity.pdbx_description
1 polymer ?
#
loop_
_entity_poly.entity_id
_entity_poly.type
_entity_poly.pdbx_seq_one_letter_code
_entity_poly.pdbx_strand_id
1 'polypeptide(L)'
;MINCNHGPKECDANRLLSCVISEVSVSQQCYVGERGQQLQRQAAQRTMTSKPNPIVEVPYLLVNDYTPSLDGNAINNVCLPHLIQKWVNLRNVY
;
A
#
# COMPACT_ATOMS: atom_id res chain seq x y z
N MET A 1 9.51 0.47 17.89
CA MET A 1 8.69 -0.67 17.43
C MET A 1 7.49 -0.07 16.68
N ILE A 2 7.05 -0.67 15.58
CA ILE A 2 5.88 -0.16 14.83
C ILE A 2 4.62 -0.63 15.55
N ASN A 3 3.70 0.31 15.79
CA ASN A 3 2.39 0.05 16.37
C ASN A 3 1.32 0.15 15.29
N CYS A 4 0.33 -0.74 15.32
CA CYS A 4 -0.76 -0.79 14.36
C CYS A 4 -2.11 -0.56 15.05
N ASN A 5 -3.07 0.01 14.35
CA ASN A 5 -4.35 0.47 14.92
C ASN A 5 -5.23 -0.68 15.44
N HIS A 6 -5.08 -1.88 14.87
CA HIS A 6 -5.79 -3.10 15.23
C HIS A 6 -4.89 -4.07 16.04
N GLY A 7 -3.82 -3.55 16.63
CA GLY A 7 -2.94 -4.29 17.54
C GLY A 7 -1.93 -5.20 16.86
N PRO A 8 -1.32 -6.14 17.62
CA PRO A 8 -0.18 -6.92 17.15
C PRO A 8 -0.47 -7.78 15.91
N LYS A 9 -1.67 -8.37 15.83
CA LYS A 9 -2.06 -9.24 14.71
C LYS A 9 -2.07 -8.52 13.36
N GLU A 10 -2.41 -7.23 13.33
CA GLU A 10 -2.31 -6.43 12.10
C GLU A 10 -0.86 -6.18 11.72
N CYS A 11 -0.01 -5.80 12.69
CA CYS A 11 1.41 -5.64 12.45
C CYS A 11 2.05 -6.94 11.93
N ASP A 12 1.59 -8.07 12.46
CA ASP A 12 2.00 -9.40 12.05
C ASP A 12 1.61 -9.67 10.59
N ALA A 13 0.35 -9.45 10.25
CA ALA A 13 -0.15 -9.57 8.88
C ALA A 13 0.59 -8.65 7.90
N ASN A 14 0.90 -7.42 8.31
CA ASN A 14 1.65 -6.46 7.48
C ASN A 14 3.08 -6.92 7.19
N ARG A 15 3.77 -7.54 8.16
CA ARG A 15 5.09 -8.15 7.93
C ARG A 15 5.01 -9.34 6.98
N LEU A 16 4.02 -10.21 7.17
CA LEU A 16 3.81 -11.37 6.32
C LEU A 16 3.58 -10.93 4.86
N LEU A 17 2.67 -9.98 4.65
CA LEU A 17 2.38 -9.45 3.32
C LEU A 17 3.61 -8.79 2.70
N SER A 18 4.40 -8.06 3.49
CA SER A 18 5.65 -7.46 2.99
C SER A 18 6.64 -8.53 2.52
N CYS A 19 6.73 -9.67 3.21
CA CYS A 19 7.53 -10.81 2.76
C CYS A 19 7.00 -11.44 1.46
N VAL A 20 5.68 -11.61 1.33
CA VAL A 20 5.04 -12.08 0.08
C VAL A 20 5.41 -11.18 -1.11
N ILE A 21 5.44 -9.86 -0.91
CA ILE A 21 5.77 -8.90 -1.96
C ILE A 21 7.27 -8.93 -2.29
N SER A 22 8.14 -9.18 -1.30
CA SER A 22 9.59 -9.14 -1.48
C SER A 22 10.20 -10.45 -1.98
N GLU A 23 9.55 -11.59 -1.78
CA GLU A 23 10.12 -12.92 -2.00
C GLU A 23 9.17 -13.81 -2.81
N VAL A 24 9.72 -14.62 -3.72
CA VAL A 24 8.93 -15.56 -4.55
C VAL A 24 8.35 -16.69 -3.70
N SER A 25 9.05 -17.08 -2.63
CA SER A 25 8.62 -18.10 -1.66
C SER A 25 8.67 -17.52 -0.26
N VAL A 26 7.52 -17.42 0.40
CA VAL A 26 7.46 -16.90 1.76
C VAL A 26 7.88 -17.97 2.76
N SER A 27 8.94 -17.68 3.49
CA SER A 27 9.32 -18.46 4.67
C SER A 27 8.74 -17.83 5.93
N GLN A 28 8.38 -18.65 6.92
CA GLN A 28 8.04 -18.18 8.26
C GLN A 28 9.19 -17.32 8.85
N GLN A 29 10.44 -17.64 8.49
CA GLN A 29 11.63 -16.91 8.90
C GLN A 29 11.64 -15.45 8.43
N CYS A 30 11.18 -15.15 7.21
CA CYS A 30 11.08 -13.76 6.75
C CYS A 30 10.14 -12.96 7.67
N TYR A 31 8.95 -13.52 7.93
CA TYR A 31 7.90 -12.83 8.69
C TYR A 31 8.27 -12.59 10.17
N VAL A 32 8.83 -13.59 10.84
CA VAL A 32 9.19 -13.49 12.27
C VAL A 32 10.55 -12.83 12.50
N GLY A 33 11.43 -12.84 11.50
CA GLY A 33 12.81 -12.39 11.61
C GLY A 33 13.02 -10.90 11.36
N GLU A 34 14.29 -10.50 11.34
CA GLU A 34 14.69 -9.11 11.08
C GLU A 34 14.24 -8.62 9.70
N ARG A 35 14.19 -9.51 8.71
CA ARG A 35 13.79 -9.16 7.34
C ARG A 35 12.38 -8.58 7.28
N GLY A 36 11.40 -9.24 7.90
CA GLY A 36 10.02 -8.74 7.97
C GLY A 36 9.92 -7.42 8.72
N GLN A 37 10.70 -7.24 9.80
CA GLN A 37 10.76 -5.97 10.51
C GLN A 37 11.35 -4.83 9.66
N GLN A 38 12.42 -5.10 8.91
CA GLN A 38 13.03 -4.14 7.99
C GLN A 38 12.05 -3.73 6.89
N LEU A 39 11.38 -4.70 6.28
CA LEU A 39 10.37 -4.45 5.25
C LEU A 39 9.20 -3.62 5.79
N GLN A 40 8.73 -3.90 7.00
CA GLN A 40 7.68 -3.10 7.64
C GLN A 40 8.13 -1.66 7.92
N ARG A 41 9.39 -1.44 8.31
CA ARG A 41 9.97 -0.09 8.47
C ARG A 41 10.04 0.66 7.14
N GLN A 42 10.43 -0.02 6.06
CA GLN A 42 10.45 0.58 4.73
C GLN A 42 9.04 0.96 4.26
N ALA A 43 8.06 0.09 4.48
CA ALA A 43 6.65 0.39 4.19
C ALA A 43 6.16 1.61 4.99
N ALA A 44 6.42 1.65 6.29
CA ALA A 44 6.07 2.79 7.14
C ALA A 44 6.73 4.09 6.66
N GLN A 45 8.01 4.05 6.28
CA GLN A 45 8.70 5.22 5.72
C GLN A 45 8.01 5.70 4.43
N ARG A 46 7.68 4.80 3.50
CA ARG A 46 6.99 5.15 2.25
C ARG A 46 5.63 5.79 2.50
N THR A 47 4.87 5.28 3.45
CA THR A 47 3.57 5.84 3.88
C THR A 47 3.75 7.26 4.44
N MET A 48 4.71 7.47 5.35
CA MET A 48 4.99 8.77 5.97
C MET A 48 5.51 9.81 4.97
N THR A 49 6.23 9.38 3.94
CA THR A 49 6.79 10.29 2.91
C THR A 49 5.91 10.41 1.67
N SER A 50 4.70 9.84 1.69
CA SER A 50 3.80 9.89 0.54
C SER A 50 3.38 11.34 0.22
N LYS A 51 3.21 11.62 -1.06
CA LYS A 51 2.86 12.93 -1.62
C LYS A 51 1.70 12.75 -2.62
N PRO A 52 0.98 13.82 -2.98
CA PRO A 52 1.11 15.21 -2.51
C PRO A 52 0.47 15.46 -1.14
N ASN A 53 -0.47 14.62 -0.74
CA ASN A 53 -1.33 14.85 0.42
C ASN A 53 -1.01 13.89 1.57
N PRO A 54 -1.21 14.31 2.84
CA PRO A 54 -1.08 13.41 3.97
C PRO A 54 -2.15 12.31 3.94
N ILE A 55 -1.79 11.12 4.43
CA ILE A 55 -2.72 9.99 4.56
C ILE A 55 -3.50 10.17 5.86
N VAL A 56 -4.79 10.52 5.74
CA VAL A 56 -5.71 10.69 6.88
C VAL A 56 -6.58 9.46 7.15
N GLU A 57 -6.80 8.63 6.13
CA GLU A 57 -7.57 7.38 6.20
C GLU A 57 -7.03 6.33 5.21
N VAL A 58 -7.42 5.07 5.39
CA VAL A 58 -7.11 3.96 4.48
C VAL A 58 -8.41 3.38 3.88
N PRO A 59 -8.40 2.86 2.63
CA PRO A 59 -7.24 2.68 1.74
C PRO A 59 -6.87 3.96 0.95
N TYR A 60 -5.62 4.42 1.05
CA TYR A 60 -5.11 5.56 0.28
C TYR A 60 -4.53 5.11 -1.07
N LEU A 61 -5.08 5.63 -2.17
CA LEU A 61 -4.70 5.25 -3.53
C LEU A 61 -3.91 6.35 -4.23
N LEU A 62 -2.75 5.99 -4.78
CA LEU A 62 -1.94 6.85 -5.65
C LEU A 62 -2.04 6.35 -7.10
N VAL A 63 -2.39 7.25 -8.00
CA VAL A 63 -2.39 7.01 -9.44
C VAL A 63 -1.51 8.06 -10.09
N ASN A 64 -0.39 7.63 -10.69
CA ASN A 64 0.62 8.53 -11.27
C ASN A 64 1.07 9.62 -10.28
N ASP A 65 1.43 9.20 -9.05
CA ASP A 65 1.86 10.09 -7.95
C ASP A 65 0.85 11.16 -7.52
N TYR A 66 -0.43 10.99 -7.91
CA TYR A 66 -1.53 11.87 -7.54
C TYR A 66 -2.61 11.10 -6.78
N THR A 67 -3.18 11.75 -5.74
CA THR A 67 -4.41 11.30 -5.08
C THR A 67 -5.52 12.34 -5.33
N PRO A 68 -6.72 11.93 -5.76
CA PRO A 68 -7.78 12.87 -6.15
C PRO A 68 -8.55 13.53 -5.00
N SER A 69 -8.51 13.03 -3.75
CA SER A 69 -9.17 13.72 -2.62
C SER A 69 -8.44 13.56 -1.28
N LEU A 70 -8.65 14.55 -0.41
CA LEU A 70 -8.27 14.54 1.02
C LEU A 70 -9.37 13.94 1.90
N ASP A 71 -10.63 14.13 1.49
CA ASP A 71 -11.81 13.66 2.19
C ASP A 71 -12.50 12.59 1.35
N GLY A 72 -12.60 11.39 1.92
CA GLY A 72 -13.36 10.27 1.37
C GLY A 72 -12.69 9.66 0.15
N ASN A 73 -12.14 8.46 0.35
CA ASN A 73 -11.80 7.48 -0.69
C ASN A 73 -12.96 7.19 -1.67
N ALA A 74 -13.31 8.17 -2.50
CA ALA A 74 -14.44 8.10 -3.42
C ALA A 74 -14.07 7.45 -4.77
N ILE A 75 -12.89 6.85 -4.89
CA ILE A 75 -12.71 5.84 -5.92
C ILE A 75 -13.41 4.58 -5.40
N ASN A 76 -14.67 4.43 -5.81
CA ASN A 76 -15.37 3.16 -5.69
C ASN A 76 -14.45 2.07 -6.28
N ASN A 77 -14.05 1.09 -5.47
CA ASN A 77 -13.18 0.00 -5.90
C ASN A 77 -13.77 -0.80 -7.07
N VAL A 78 -15.10 -0.79 -7.24
CA VAL A 78 -15.82 -1.33 -8.42
C VAL A 78 -15.49 -0.53 -9.69
N CYS A 79 -15.17 0.76 -9.56
CA CYS A 79 -14.80 1.62 -10.68
C CYS A 79 -13.32 1.52 -11.07
N LEU A 80 -12.45 0.91 -10.24
CA LEU A 80 -11.02 0.80 -10.53
C LEU A 80 -10.72 0.12 -11.88
N PRO A 81 -11.33 -1.03 -12.23
CA PRO A 81 -11.09 -1.65 -13.54
C PRO A 81 -11.44 -0.72 -14.71
N HIS A 82 -12.54 0.02 -14.57
CA HIS A 82 -13.02 0.96 -15.60
C HIS A 82 -12.09 2.17 -15.74
N LEU A 83 -11.56 2.70 -14.62
CA LEU A 83 -10.59 3.79 -14.62
C LEU A 83 -9.26 3.37 -15.25
N ILE A 84 -8.76 2.18 -14.89
CA ILE A 84 -7.56 1.58 -15.50
C ILE A 84 -7.75 1.43 -17.01
N GLN A 85 -8.89 0.86 -17.45
CA GLN A 85 -9.18 0.69 -18.87
C GLN A 85 -9.22 2.03 -19.61
N LYS A 86 -9.85 3.06 -19.01
CA LYS A 86 -9.86 4.42 -19.58
C LYS A 86 -8.45 4.98 -19.75
N TRP A 87 -7.59 4.86 -18.74
CA TRP A 87 -6.22 5.37 -18.81
C TRP A 87 -5.36 4.62 -19.83
N VAL A 88 -5.49 3.29 -19.93
CA VAL A 88 -4.83 2.49 -20.96
C VAL A 88 -5.25 2.95 -22.36
N ASN A 89 -6.55 3.18 -22.57
CA ASN A 89 -7.06 3.65 -23.86
C ASN A 89 -6.53 5.04 -24.22
N LEU A 90 -6.48 5.96 -23.25
CA LEU A 90 -5.91 7.31 -23.46
C LEU A 90 -4.43 7.27 -23.84
N ARG A 91 -3.67 6.30 -23.33
CA ARG A 91 -2.26 6.10 -23.70
C ARG A 91 -2.08 5.65 -25.14
N ASN A 92 -3.06 4.97 -25.73
CA ASN A 92 -3.00 4.47 -27.11
C ASN A 92 -3.46 5.52 -28.15
N VAL A 93 -3.91 6.70 -27.69
CA VAL A 93 -4.36 7.82 -28.55
C VAL A 93 -3.24 8.84 -28.78
N TYR A 94 -2.18 8.79 -27.98
CA TYR A 94 -0.97 9.61 -28.10
C TYR A 94 0.24 8.71 -28.37
#